data_AF-A0A1F6WQ25-F1
#
_entry.id   AF-A0A1F6WQ25-F1
#
_cell.length_a   1.000
_cell.length_b   1.000
_cell.length_c   1.000
_cell.angle_alpha   90.00
_cell.angle_beta   90.00
_cell.angle_gamma   90.00
#
_symmetry.space_group_name_H-M   'P 1'
#
loop_
_entity.id
_entity.type
_entity.pdbx_description
1 polymer ?
#
loop_
_entity_poly.entity_id
_entity_poly.type
_entity_poly.pdbx_seq_one_letter_code
_entity_poly.pdbx_strand_id
1 'polypeptide(L)'
;MYLINVIPLHRKIPDISLSYISKDNIKLGTIIDAPIKKSLEQSLVISIQNVKDEKSYIKSLPWKLISIQKNKDNVILQKKVIDTLFDFCSYSFVNPDVVIRACLKEFKVQKLKVKGNIETLTITSSNRKLKKLNNGQDYVSTLQNFISNFTINSPKINKISIDDAGGLSNYGILYLGFDPVAFIVLLARNLNIPISFINGGQRLRYQEWNLLQNKKQSLFLTNLRIISREDEDHIIKQYPIAKKIQEIILKNTLLGRKILILASAKNFAPKTICGDCGQIHICPNCKNHLKLVKNGRNYARIYGVSGEYIFVCANCNNGYTALTKCTNCDSWNLLPIGYGIERIIENLENLIPKKQHGDIYDFSTSVKQKKLKNWGNKGGIIIGGLNLINEIELCDICIVPSLGALLYNGFFESSERVRDILEYAQNCSQGMIVSVLKDNEKDFLDLTCTQWKKQELTDRKTLNYPPYARHLILTLDPYASRAEKIQNEIVKILEKFTDPNTGFAVAIEKDIFGQVKIHASFPNTHWSITNSDYSLPLKIKKSLLPFWKYLKVEVY
;
A
#
# COMPACT_ATOMS: atom_id res chain seq x y z
N MET A 1 41.81 15.97 -0.98
CA MET A 1 40.86 15.44 0.02
C MET A 1 39.46 15.72 -0.47
N TYR A 2 38.55 14.80 -0.17
CA TYR A 2 37.17 14.82 -0.63
C TYR A 2 36.23 14.79 0.57
N LEU A 3 35.15 15.58 0.50
CA LEU A 3 34.02 15.48 1.41
C LEU A 3 33.06 14.44 0.82
N ILE A 4 32.72 13.43 1.62
CA ILE A 4 31.89 12.30 1.20
C ILE A 4 30.66 12.25 2.08
N ASN A 5 29.48 12.24 1.47
CA ASN A 5 28.24 11.96 2.18
C ASN A 5 27.83 10.52 1.95
N VAL A 6 27.42 9.86 3.04
CA VAL A 6 27.02 8.45 3.03
C VAL A 6 25.68 8.25 3.73
N ILE A 7 24.93 7.24 3.30
CA ILE A 7 23.72 6.78 3.98
C ILE A 7 23.96 5.38 4.55
N PRO A 8 23.79 5.18 5.87
CA PRO A 8 23.97 3.86 6.49
C PRO A 8 22.93 2.83 6.00
N LEU A 9 23.36 1.59 5.79
CA LEU A 9 22.52 0.52 5.25
C LEU A 9 21.61 -0.14 6.30
N HIS A 10 21.98 -0.08 7.59
CA HIS A 10 21.24 -0.76 8.66
C HIS A 10 20.63 0.23 9.67
N ARG A 11 21.43 1.18 10.18
CA ARG A 11 20.99 2.13 11.19
C ARG A 11 20.14 3.26 10.61
N LYS A 12 19.01 3.55 11.28
CA LYS A 12 18.30 4.82 11.12
C LYS A 12 19.06 5.91 11.87
N ILE A 13 19.32 7.02 11.18
CA ILE A 13 19.97 8.20 11.74
C ILE A 13 19.08 9.44 11.52
N PRO A 14 19.15 10.45 12.40
CA PRO A 14 18.33 11.65 12.27
C PRO A 14 18.58 12.45 10.96
N ASP A 15 19.84 12.59 10.54
CA ASP A 15 20.22 13.52 9.46
C ASP A 15 20.15 12.94 8.03
N ILE A 16 19.50 11.79 7.83
CA ILE A 16 19.37 11.05 6.55
C ILE A 16 20.73 10.56 5.98
N SER A 17 21.78 11.38 6.01
CA SER A 17 23.15 11.09 5.58
C SER A 17 24.18 11.62 6.57
N LEU A 18 25.41 11.12 6.49
CA LEU A 18 26.54 11.51 7.33
C LEU A 18 27.71 11.95 6.45
N SER A 19 28.42 12.99 6.88
CA SER A 19 29.58 13.52 6.16
C SER A 19 30.89 13.03 6.76
N TYR A 20 31.84 12.68 5.89
CA TYR A 20 33.19 12.22 6.23
C TYR A 20 34.23 12.84 5.29
N ILE A 21 35.50 12.83 5.68
CA ILE A 21 36.62 13.24 4.81
C ILE A 21 37.36 12.00 4.30
N SER A 22 37.75 12.00 3.03
CA SER A 22 38.60 10.97 2.45
C SER A 22 39.81 11.58 1.74
N LYS A 23 40.95 10.87 1.78
CA LYS A 23 42.08 11.18 0.89
C LYS A 23 41.79 10.68 -0.53
N ASP A 24 41.10 9.55 -0.64
CA ASP A 24 40.76 8.89 -1.89
C ASP A 24 39.50 9.49 -2.53
N ASN A 25 39.49 9.55 -3.86
CA ASN A 25 38.28 9.79 -4.64
C ASN A 25 37.44 8.50 -4.70
N ILE A 26 36.61 8.28 -3.68
CA ILE A 26 35.71 7.12 -3.61
C ILE A 26 34.58 7.36 -4.60
N LYS A 27 34.27 6.40 -5.49
CA LYS A 27 33.23 6.59 -6.52
C LYS A 27 31.84 6.62 -5.91
N LEU A 28 30.92 7.37 -6.52
CA LEU A 28 29.50 7.35 -6.17
C LEU A 28 28.92 5.94 -6.37
N GLY A 29 28.08 5.50 -5.44
CA GLY A 29 27.53 4.12 -5.43
C GLY A 29 28.45 3.07 -4.80
N THR A 30 29.62 3.47 -4.28
CA THR A 30 30.50 2.57 -3.52
C THR A 30 29.90 2.29 -2.14
N ILE A 31 29.88 1.03 -1.72
CA ILE A 31 29.56 0.64 -0.34
C ILE A 31 30.87 0.61 0.46
N ILE A 32 30.91 1.33 1.57
CA ILE A 32 32.08 1.45 2.45
C ILE A 32 31.71 1.17 3.91
N ASP A 33 32.69 0.82 4.73
CA ASP A 33 32.52 0.78 6.18
C ASP A 33 32.78 2.17 6.78
N ALA A 34 31.73 2.80 7.30
CA ALA A 34 31.81 4.12 7.93
C ALA A 34 31.70 3.99 9.46
N PRO A 35 32.52 4.71 10.24
CA PRO A 35 32.43 4.70 11.69
C PRO A 35 31.20 5.50 12.16
N ILE A 36 30.29 4.85 12.88
CA ILE A 36 29.09 5.45 13.47
C ILE A 36 29.07 5.14 14.97
N LYS A 37 29.30 6.17 15.80
CA LYS A 37 29.51 6.05 17.24
C LYS A 37 30.66 5.07 17.55
N LYS A 38 30.38 3.91 18.16
CA LYS A 38 31.38 2.90 18.59
C LYS A 38 31.53 1.71 17.63
N SER A 39 30.89 1.73 16.46
CA SER A 39 30.92 0.60 15.53
C SER A 39 31.13 1.04 14.08
N LEU A 40 31.68 0.14 13.27
CA LEU A 40 31.69 0.28 11.81
C LEU A 40 30.37 -0.20 11.24
N GLU A 41 29.81 0.56 10.29
CA GLU A 41 28.55 0.26 9.63
C GLU A 41 28.71 0.44 8.12
N GLN A 42 28.25 -0.55 7.36
CA GLN A 42 28.20 -0.42 5.90
C GLN A 42 27.30 0.76 5.51
N SER A 43 27.80 1.58 4.60
CA SER A 43 27.17 2.82 4.17
C SER A 43 27.37 3.04 2.68
N LEU A 44 26.33 3.54 2.00
CA LEU A 44 26.36 3.84 0.58
C LEU A 44 26.87 5.27 0.36
N VAL A 45 27.89 5.44 -0.48
CA VAL A 45 28.37 6.76 -0.90
C VAL A 45 27.39 7.39 -1.89
N ILE A 46 26.80 8.53 -1.50
CA ILE A 46 25.76 9.23 -2.27
C ILE A 46 26.25 10.53 -2.91
N SER A 47 27.29 11.17 -2.37
CA SER A 47 27.91 12.35 -3.00
C SER A 47 29.38 12.47 -2.63
N ILE A 48 30.16 13.05 -3.55
CA ILE A 48 31.57 13.37 -3.35
C ILE A 48 31.82 14.79 -3.85
N GLN A 49 32.45 15.61 -3.02
CA GLN A 49 32.80 17.00 -3.34
C GLN A 49 34.27 17.25 -2.99
N ASN A 50 34.91 18.21 -3.66
CA ASN A 50 36.28 18.59 -3.31
C ASN A 50 36.24 19.42 -2.02
N VAL A 51 37.08 19.08 -1.04
CA VAL A 51 37.18 19.84 0.21
C VAL A 51 37.54 21.31 -0.02
N LYS A 52 38.23 21.62 -1.14
CA LYS A 52 38.54 23.01 -1.51
C LYS A 52 37.30 23.87 -1.73
N ASP A 53 36.24 23.29 -2.28
CA ASP A 53 35.02 23.99 -2.66
C ASP A 53 34.07 24.15 -1.47
N GLU A 54 34.14 23.23 -0.50
CA GLU A 54 33.27 23.17 0.69
C GLU A 54 33.95 23.69 1.98
N LYS A 55 35.02 24.48 1.86
CA LYS A 55 35.81 24.95 3.02
C LYS A 55 34.99 25.74 4.04
N SER A 56 34.09 26.61 3.57
CA SER A 56 33.23 27.43 4.42
C SER A 56 32.26 26.54 5.22
N TYR A 57 31.62 25.59 4.54
CA TYR A 57 30.73 24.60 5.16
C TYR A 57 31.47 23.78 6.23
N ILE A 58 32.63 23.21 5.88
CA ILE A 58 33.40 22.36 6.81
C ILE A 58 33.82 23.16 8.06
N LYS A 59 34.19 24.44 7.91
CA LYS A 59 34.53 25.31 9.06
C LYS A 59 33.31 25.66 9.92
N SER A 60 32.12 25.68 9.35
CA SER A 60 30.88 25.99 10.08
C SER A 60 30.35 24.82 10.92
N LEU A 61 30.86 23.60 10.70
CA LEU A 61 30.42 22.42 11.44
C LEU A 61 30.85 22.50 12.91
N PRO A 62 29.94 22.28 13.87
CA PRO A 62 30.27 22.31 15.29
C PRO A 62 31.05 21.07 15.77
N TRP A 63 31.32 20.12 14.86
CA TRP A 63 32.09 18.90 15.13
C TRP A 63 33.18 18.70 14.08
N LYS A 64 34.21 17.94 14.46
CA LYS A 64 35.28 17.53 13.55
C LYS A 64 34.85 16.32 12.71
N LEU A 65 35.06 16.42 11.39
CA LEU A 65 34.79 15.30 10.48
C LEU A 65 35.80 14.16 10.66
N ILE A 66 35.29 12.93 10.63
CA ILE A 66 36.11 11.71 10.72
C ILE A 66 36.64 11.36 9.33
N SER A 67 37.88 10.87 9.27
CA SER A 67 38.49 10.40 8.03
C SER A 67 38.11 8.95 7.73
N ILE A 68 37.79 8.66 6.47
CA ILE A 68 37.54 7.31 5.95
C ILE A 68 38.50 7.00 4.80
N GLN A 69 38.72 5.71 4.54
CA GLN A 69 39.62 5.23 3.48
C GLN A 69 38.87 4.29 2.53
N LYS A 70 39.34 4.21 1.29
CA LYS A 70 38.82 3.26 0.31
C LYS A 70 39.40 1.87 0.59
N ASN A 71 38.54 0.84 0.61
CA ASN A 71 38.97 -0.55 0.60
C ASN A 71 38.92 -1.11 -0.83
N LYS A 72 39.84 -2.02 -1.19
CA LYS A 72 39.93 -2.61 -2.54
C LYS A 72 38.74 -3.52 -2.86
N ASP A 73 38.17 -4.16 -1.85
CA ASP A 73 37.05 -5.11 -1.99
C ASP A 73 35.67 -4.45 -1.96
N ASN A 74 35.61 -3.12 -1.99
CA ASN A 74 34.35 -2.39 -1.93
C ASN A 74 33.48 -2.68 -3.16
N VAL A 75 32.23 -3.04 -2.92
CA VAL A 75 31.24 -3.19 -3.98
C VAL A 75 30.83 -1.82 -4.49
N ILE A 76 30.74 -1.69 -5.81
CA ILE A 76 30.33 -0.47 -6.48
C ILE A 76 29.08 -0.78 -7.30
N LEU A 77 27.97 -0.12 -6.97
CA LEU A 77 26.74 -0.17 -7.77
C LEU A 77 26.94 0.63 -9.07
N GLN A 78 26.24 0.23 -10.13
CA GLN A 78 26.25 1.00 -11.37
C GLN A 78 25.68 2.40 -11.12
N LYS A 79 26.30 3.43 -11.72
CA LYS A 79 25.87 4.82 -11.55
C LYS A 79 24.36 5.01 -11.81
N LYS A 80 23.86 4.39 -12.90
CA LYS A 80 22.44 4.40 -13.28
C LYS A 80 21.50 3.90 -12.18
N VAL A 81 21.92 2.91 -11.37
CA VAL A 81 21.10 2.41 -10.24
C VAL A 81 20.94 3.50 -9.17
N ILE A 82 22.01 4.25 -8.91
CA ILE A 82 21.99 5.34 -7.94
C ILE A 82 21.15 6.50 -8.47
N ASP A 83 21.32 6.87 -9.74
CA ASP A 83 20.51 7.90 -10.40
C ASP A 83 19.02 7.52 -10.34
N THR A 84 18.65 6.28 -10.68
CA THR A 84 17.27 5.76 -10.54
C THR A 84 16.75 5.84 -9.11
N LEU A 85 17.58 5.56 -8.10
CA LEU A 85 17.16 5.64 -6.70
C LEU A 85 16.70 7.06 -6.36
N PHE A 86 17.46 8.07 -6.77
CA PHE A 86 17.11 9.47 -6.52
C PHE A 86 15.94 9.96 -7.39
N ASP A 87 15.85 9.49 -8.64
CA ASP A 87 14.69 9.72 -9.51
C ASP A 87 13.41 9.18 -8.85
N PHE A 88 13.46 7.94 -8.35
CA PHE A 88 12.34 7.31 -7.66
C PHE A 88 11.96 8.07 -6.37
N CYS A 89 12.92 8.52 -5.59
CA CYS A 89 12.67 9.32 -4.38
C CYS A 89 12.06 10.70 -4.70
N SER A 90 12.29 11.22 -5.90
CA SER A 90 11.68 12.45 -6.40
C SER A 90 10.26 12.18 -6.89
N TYR A 91 10.07 11.10 -7.65
CA TYR A 91 8.79 10.63 -8.15
C TYR A 91 7.78 10.28 -7.05
N SER A 92 8.22 9.53 -6.03
CA SER A 92 7.36 8.92 -5.00
C SER A 92 7.34 9.66 -3.66
N PHE A 93 8.14 10.73 -3.51
CA PHE A 93 8.30 11.47 -2.25
C PHE A 93 8.83 10.62 -1.09
N VAL A 94 9.37 9.44 -1.37
CA VAL A 94 9.99 8.56 -0.37
C VAL A 94 11.39 9.07 -0.04
N ASN A 95 11.79 9.00 1.23
CA ASN A 95 13.13 9.38 1.64
C ASN A 95 14.17 8.36 1.14
N PRO A 96 15.35 8.81 0.65
CA PRO A 96 16.38 7.91 0.11
C PRO A 96 16.83 6.82 1.09
N ASP A 97 16.88 7.12 2.38
CA ASP A 97 17.29 6.17 3.41
C ASP A 97 16.31 4.99 3.55
N VAL A 98 15.02 5.17 3.29
CA VAL A 98 14.01 4.10 3.26
C VAL A 98 14.30 3.14 2.10
N VAL A 99 14.51 3.68 0.90
CA VAL A 99 14.77 2.90 -0.32
C VAL A 99 16.11 2.19 -0.21
N ILE A 100 17.17 2.90 0.21
CA ILE A 100 18.53 2.34 0.37
C ILE A 100 18.51 1.17 1.33
N ARG A 101 17.89 1.31 2.51
CA ARG A 101 17.82 0.20 3.47
C ARG A 101 17.02 -0.97 2.92
N ALA A 102 15.86 -0.74 2.28
CA ALA A 102 15.11 -1.85 1.70
C ALA A 102 15.88 -2.60 0.59
N CYS A 103 16.67 -1.87 -0.19
CA CYS A 103 17.47 -2.43 -1.28
C CYS A 103 18.81 -3.01 -0.83
N LEU A 104 19.38 -2.60 0.30
CA LEU A 104 20.78 -2.91 0.63
C LEU A 104 21.00 -3.35 2.09
N LYS A 105 19.97 -3.44 2.94
CA LYS A 105 20.13 -3.70 4.37
C LYS A 105 20.98 -4.92 4.69
N GLU A 106 20.77 -6.08 4.09
CA GLU A 106 21.59 -7.27 4.39
C GLU A 106 22.57 -7.60 3.25
N PHE A 107 23.05 -6.58 2.53
CA PHE A 107 23.84 -6.76 1.31
C PHE A 107 25.10 -7.61 1.57
N LYS A 108 24.97 -8.92 1.36
CA LYS A 108 26.09 -9.85 1.34
C LYS A 108 26.61 -9.91 -0.07
N VAL A 109 27.91 -9.67 -0.23
CA VAL A 109 28.60 -9.97 -1.48
C VAL A 109 28.49 -11.48 -1.70
N GLN A 110 27.44 -11.93 -2.38
CA GLN A 110 27.49 -13.25 -2.96
C GLN A 110 28.63 -13.18 -3.98
N LYS A 111 29.70 -13.94 -3.75
CA LYS A 111 30.64 -14.25 -4.83
C LYS A 111 29.77 -14.80 -5.95
N LEU A 112 29.52 -13.99 -6.98
CA LEU A 112 28.68 -14.35 -8.12
C LEU A 112 29.23 -15.66 -8.66
N LYS A 113 28.55 -16.77 -8.38
CA LYS A 113 28.91 -18.09 -8.91
C LYS A 113 28.55 -18.20 -10.40
N VAL A 114 27.86 -17.21 -10.96
CA VAL A 114 27.41 -17.18 -12.34
C VAL A 114 28.43 -16.43 -13.19
N LYS A 115 29.34 -17.19 -13.83
CA LYS A 115 30.14 -16.71 -14.96
C LYS A 115 29.30 -16.90 -16.23
N GLY A 116 28.37 -15.98 -16.52
CA GLY A 116 27.51 -16.06 -17.71
C GLY A 116 26.50 -14.91 -17.80
N ASN A 117 25.92 -14.69 -18.99
CA ASN A 117 24.82 -13.74 -19.19
C ASN A 117 23.53 -14.28 -18.56
N ILE A 118 22.74 -13.38 -17.95
CA ILE A 118 21.41 -13.73 -17.42
C ILE A 118 20.40 -13.39 -18.50
N GLU A 119 19.73 -14.39 -19.06
CA GLU A 119 18.69 -14.17 -20.07
C GLU A 119 17.49 -13.42 -19.49
N THR A 120 16.97 -13.88 -18.35
CA THR A 120 15.86 -13.21 -17.64
C THR A 120 16.08 -13.23 -16.14
N LEU A 121 16.08 -12.05 -15.52
CA LEU A 121 16.08 -11.87 -14.07
C LEU A 121 14.64 -11.68 -13.58
N THR A 122 14.14 -12.61 -12.76
CA THR A 122 12.76 -12.58 -12.27
C THR A 122 12.71 -12.26 -10.78
N ILE A 123 11.89 -11.28 -10.39
CA ILE A 123 11.58 -10.96 -8.99
C ILE A 123 10.11 -11.28 -8.68
N THR A 124 9.85 -11.79 -7.48
CA THR A 124 8.51 -12.13 -6.99
C THR A 124 8.33 -11.68 -5.53
N SER A 125 7.11 -11.79 -5.02
CA SER A 125 6.80 -11.54 -3.60
C SER A 125 7.46 -12.61 -2.70
N SER A 126 8.00 -12.18 -1.55
CA SER A 126 8.98 -12.90 -0.71
C SER A 126 8.52 -14.23 -0.10
N ASN A 127 7.27 -14.64 -0.29
CA ASN A 127 6.70 -15.85 0.32
C ASN A 127 6.53 -17.03 -0.64
N ARG A 128 6.57 -16.81 -1.96
CA ARG A 128 6.46 -17.93 -2.91
C ARG A 128 7.79 -18.66 -2.95
N LYS A 129 7.82 -19.91 -2.46
CA LYS A 129 9.03 -20.76 -2.47
C LYS A 129 9.59 -20.82 -3.89
N LEU A 130 10.72 -20.14 -4.12
CA LEU A 130 11.39 -20.16 -5.41
C LEU A 130 12.00 -21.54 -5.66
N LYS A 131 11.34 -22.35 -6.49
CA LYS A 131 11.96 -23.51 -7.14
C LYS A 131 12.92 -22.96 -8.21
N LYS A 132 14.21 -23.25 -8.09
CA LYS A 132 15.14 -23.11 -9.23
C LYS A 132 14.68 -24.06 -10.32
N LEU A 133 14.21 -23.54 -11.44
CA LEU A 133 13.99 -24.31 -12.65
C LEU A 133 15.20 -24.10 -13.56
N ASN A 134 15.86 -25.20 -13.93
CA ASN A 134 16.93 -25.20 -14.93
C ASN A 134 16.33 -24.84 -16.30
N ASN A 135 16.23 -23.55 -16.64
CA ASN A 135 15.73 -23.06 -17.93
C ASN A 135 16.22 -21.62 -18.28
N GLY A 136 17.34 -21.14 -17.71
CA GLY A 136 17.88 -19.80 -18.01
C GLY A 136 17.19 -18.61 -17.32
N GLN A 137 16.21 -18.87 -16.45
CA GLN A 137 15.55 -17.85 -15.60
C GLN A 137 16.13 -17.87 -14.17
N ASP A 138 16.69 -16.75 -13.74
CA ASP A 138 17.17 -16.57 -12.37
C ASP A 138 16.09 -15.90 -11.52
N TYR A 139 15.54 -16.66 -10.57
CA TYR A 139 14.54 -16.17 -9.63
C TYR A 139 15.19 -15.55 -8.38
N VAL A 140 14.69 -14.39 -7.99
CA VAL A 140 15.14 -13.64 -6.83
C VAL A 140 13.97 -13.25 -5.93
N SER A 141 14.03 -13.61 -4.66
CA SER A 141 12.92 -13.43 -3.70
C SER A 141 12.96 -12.12 -2.93
N THR A 142 14.08 -11.40 -2.96
CA THR A 142 14.24 -10.15 -2.19
C THR A 142 14.71 -9.04 -3.10
N LEU A 143 14.18 -7.83 -2.87
CA LEU A 143 14.60 -6.63 -3.58
C LEU A 143 16.12 -6.40 -3.44
N GLN A 144 16.69 -6.80 -2.32
CA GLN A 144 18.12 -6.71 -2.09
C GLN A 144 18.95 -7.63 -2.98
N ASN A 145 18.59 -8.92 -3.03
CA ASN A 145 19.26 -9.84 -3.93
C ASN A 145 19.08 -9.37 -5.37
N PHE A 146 17.93 -8.77 -5.71
CA PHE A 146 17.68 -8.24 -7.04
C PHE A 146 18.66 -7.11 -7.38
N ILE A 147 18.83 -6.12 -6.48
CA ILE A 147 19.75 -4.98 -6.67
C ILE A 147 21.23 -5.40 -6.71
N SER A 148 21.59 -6.50 -6.03
CA SER A 148 22.97 -7.02 -6.10
C SER A 148 23.42 -7.46 -7.49
N ASN A 149 22.49 -7.68 -8.42
CA ASN A 149 22.80 -7.98 -9.82
C ASN A 149 23.12 -6.74 -10.68
N PHE A 150 23.18 -5.54 -10.09
CA PHE A 150 23.47 -4.29 -10.80
C PHE A 150 24.71 -3.58 -10.24
N THR A 151 25.78 -4.35 -10.02
CA THR A 151 27.11 -3.83 -9.66
C THR A 151 27.94 -3.58 -10.91
N ILE A 152 29.08 -2.88 -10.79
CA ILE A 152 29.96 -2.64 -11.95
C ILE A 152 30.48 -3.95 -12.57
N ASN A 153 30.59 -5.02 -11.77
CA ASN A 153 31.11 -6.31 -12.19
C ASN A 153 29.99 -7.35 -12.43
N SER A 154 28.73 -6.94 -12.48
CA SER A 154 27.61 -7.87 -12.65
C SER A 154 27.51 -8.39 -14.09
N PRO A 155 26.95 -9.59 -14.30
CA PRO A 155 26.66 -10.09 -15.64
C PRO A 155 25.66 -9.18 -16.37
N LYS A 156 25.66 -9.26 -17.70
CA LYS A 156 24.64 -8.59 -18.52
C LYS A 156 23.30 -9.27 -18.31
N ILE A 157 22.26 -8.47 -18.04
CA ILE A 157 20.88 -8.91 -17.90
C ILE A 157 20.13 -8.49 -19.18
N ASN A 158 19.57 -9.45 -19.90
CA ASN A 158 18.87 -9.16 -21.15
C ASN A 158 17.41 -8.76 -20.95
N LYS A 159 16.77 -9.25 -19.88
CA LYS A 159 15.35 -8.99 -19.58
C LYS A 159 15.09 -9.02 -18.06
N ILE A 160 14.18 -8.17 -17.60
CA ILE A 160 13.61 -8.21 -16.24
C ILE A 160 12.17 -8.71 -16.33
N SER A 161 11.77 -9.56 -15.38
CA SER A 161 10.38 -9.98 -15.23
C SER A 161 9.92 -9.84 -13.78
N ILE A 162 8.70 -9.34 -13.59
CA ILE A 162 8.07 -9.27 -12.27
C ILE A 162 6.94 -10.31 -12.24
N ASP A 163 7.07 -11.31 -11.38
CA ASP A 163 5.98 -12.19 -11.01
C ASP A 163 5.21 -11.59 -9.85
N ASP A 164 3.88 -11.71 -9.89
CA ASP A 164 2.96 -11.17 -8.88
C ASP A 164 3.24 -9.69 -8.54
N ALA A 165 3.20 -8.82 -9.55
CA ALA A 165 3.45 -7.39 -9.38
C ALA A 165 2.49 -6.77 -8.35
N GLY A 166 1.22 -7.16 -8.35
CA GLY A 166 0.25 -6.73 -7.35
C GLY A 166 0.67 -7.11 -5.93
N GLY A 167 1.01 -8.38 -5.68
CA GLY A 167 1.50 -8.84 -4.39
C GLY A 167 2.79 -8.15 -3.95
N LEU A 168 3.78 -8.03 -4.85
CA LEU A 168 5.05 -7.36 -4.59
C LEU A 168 4.86 -5.87 -4.23
N SER A 169 3.95 -5.19 -4.92
CA SER A 169 3.63 -3.80 -4.60
C SER A 169 2.97 -3.64 -3.24
N ASN A 170 1.97 -4.47 -2.94
CA ASN A 170 1.29 -4.45 -1.65
C ASN A 170 2.28 -4.72 -0.51
N TYR A 171 3.15 -5.73 -0.67
CA TYR A 171 4.21 -6.04 0.28
C TYR A 171 5.13 -4.83 0.51
N GLY A 172 5.56 -4.19 -0.58
CA GLY A 172 6.40 -3.00 -0.50
C GLY A 172 5.79 -1.85 0.28
N ILE A 173 4.54 -1.50 -0.04
CA ILE A 173 3.85 -0.38 0.62
C ILE A 173 3.69 -0.66 2.12
N LEU A 174 3.37 -1.90 2.50
CA LEU A 174 3.12 -2.28 3.90
C LEU A 174 4.41 -2.43 4.72
N TYR A 175 5.44 -3.06 4.16
CA TYR A 175 6.61 -3.51 4.92
C TYR A 175 7.89 -2.74 4.58
N LEU A 176 8.02 -2.22 3.36
CA LEU A 176 9.19 -1.45 2.92
C LEU A 176 8.95 0.07 2.95
N GLY A 177 7.68 0.50 2.93
CA GLY A 177 7.28 1.91 2.92
C GLY A 177 7.33 2.57 1.54
N PHE A 178 7.39 1.79 0.45
CA PHE A 178 7.30 2.29 -0.93
C PHE A 178 6.89 1.20 -1.91
N ASP A 179 6.54 1.56 -3.14
CA ASP A 179 6.22 0.59 -4.20
C ASP A 179 7.49 0.08 -4.93
N PRO A 180 7.97 -1.15 -4.65
CA PRO A 180 9.12 -1.73 -5.33
C PRO A 180 8.88 -1.94 -6.82
N VAL A 181 7.64 -2.15 -7.25
CA VAL A 181 7.34 -2.38 -8.67
C VAL A 181 7.62 -1.12 -9.47
N ALA A 182 7.15 0.04 -9.00
CA ALA A 182 7.47 1.33 -9.61
C ALA A 182 8.98 1.58 -9.65
N PHE A 183 9.71 1.30 -8.56
CA PHE A 183 11.16 1.43 -8.54
C PHE A 183 11.86 0.53 -9.58
N ILE A 184 11.44 -0.74 -9.70
CA ILE A 184 12.02 -1.68 -10.68
C ILE A 184 11.71 -1.27 -12.12
N VAL A 185 10.51 -0.72 -12.38
CA VAL A 185 10.14 -0.18 -13.70
C VAL A 185 11.03 0.99 -14.09
N LEU A 186 11.28 1.93 -13.17
CA LEU A 186 12.23 3.02 -13.40
C LEU A 186 13.66 2.52 -13.61
N LEU A 187 14.08 1.51 -12.84
CA LEU A 187 15.40 0.92 -12.98
C LEU A 187 15.60 0.27 -14.34
N ALA A 188 14.64 -0.56 -14.77
CA ALA A 188 14.67 -1.23 -16.06
C ALA A 188 14.75 -0.20 -17.20
N ARG A 189 13.99 0.90 -17.10
CA ARG A 189 14.03 2.00 -18.08
C ARG A 189 15.37 2.71 -18.12
N ASN A 190 15.89 3.20 -17.00
CA ASN A 190 17.16 3.92 -16.98
C ASN A 190 18.33 3.02 -17.45
N LEU A 191 18.24 1.71 -17.22
CA LEU A 191 19.21 0.73 -17.70
C LEU A 191 18.98 0.27 -19.16
N ASN A 192 17.88 0.67 -19.81
CA ASN A 192 17.45 0.18 -21.13
C ASN A 192 17.29 -1.35 -21.19
N ILE A 193 16.74 -1.95 -20.14
CA ILE A 193 16.46 -3.39 -20.06
C ILE A 193 14.96 -3.61 -20.28
N PRO A 194 14.56 -4.46 -21.25
CA PRO A 194 13.16 -4.87 -21.43
C PRO A 194 12.57 -5.44 -20.13
N ILE A 195 11.35 -5.00 -19.80
CA ILE A 195 10.62 -5.44 -18.60
C ILE A 195 9.22 -5.93 -18.97
N SER A 196 8.78 -7.03 -18.34
CA SER A 196 7.44 -7.60 -18.51
C SER A 196 6.84 -8.10 -17.19
N PHE A 197 5.52 -8.15 -17.11
CA PHE A 197 4.83 -8.78 -15.99
C PHE A 197 4.39 -10.19 -16.35
N ILE A 198 4.78 -11.16 -15.51
CA ILE A 198 4.30 -12.54 -15.61
C ILE A 198 2.87 -12.60 -15.07
N ASN A 199 2.66 -12.07 -13.87
CA ASN A 199 1.34 -11.85 -13.26
C ASN A 199 1.26 -10.39 -12.80
N GLY A 200 0.56 -9.55 -13.57
CA GLY A 200 0.38 -8.13 -13.26
C GLY A 200 -0.70 -7.84 -12.22
N GLY A 201 -1.48 -8.83 -11.79
CA GLY A 201 -2.70 -8.59 -11.00
C GLY A 201 -3.70 -7.69 -11.72
N GLN A 202 -4.56 -7.02 -10.95
CA GLN A 202 -5.65 -6.20 -11.48
C GLN A 202 -5.39 -4.69 -11.41
N ARG A 203 -4.13 -4.30 -11.22
CA ARG A 203 -3.77 -2.90 -10.98
C ARG A 203 -3.86 -2.04 -12.23
N LEU A 204 -4.72 -1.02 -12.16
CA LEU A 204 -4.99 -0.15 -13.31
C LEU A 204 -3.87 0.84 -13.58
N ARG A 205 -3.16 1.28 -12.54
CA ARG A 205 -2.00 2.17 -12.70
C ARG A 205 -0.88 1.59 -13.60
N TYR A 206 -0.82 0.27 -13.75
CA TYR A 206 0.16 -0.38 -14.62
C TYR A 206 -0.06 -0.09 -16.11
N GLN A 207 -1.24 0.41 -16.49
CA GLN A 207 -1.50 0.84 -17.85
C GLN A 207 -0.69 2.08 -18.25
N GLU A 208 -0.42 3.00 -17.32
CA GLU A 208 0.47 4.13 -17.58
C GLU A 208 1.89 3.69 -17.96
N TRP A 209 2.29 2.49 -17.52
CA TRP A 209 3.67 2.07 -17.61
C TRP A 209 4.01 1.50 -19.00
N ASN A 210 3.02 1.38 -19.90
CA ASN A 210 3.20 0.86 -21.27
C ASN A 210 4.00 -0.46 -21.30
N LEU A 211 3.74 -1.34 -20.32
CA LEU A 211 4.44 -2.61 -20.18
C LEU A 211 3.72 -3.71 -20.94
N LEU A 212 4.50 -4.62 -21.53
CA LEU A 212 3.99 -5.87 -22.06
C LEU A 212 3.44 -6.71 -20.89
N GLN A 213 2.13 -6.83 -20.83
CA GLN A 213 1.44 -7.77 -19.96
C GLN A 213 1.18 -9.05 -20.74
N ASN A 214 1.58 -10.20 -20.21
CA ASN A 214 1.09 -11.46 -20.75
C ASN A 214 -0.43 -11.47 -20.63
N LYS A 215 -1.14 -11.70 -21.74
CA LYS A 215 -2.59 -11.84 -21.73
C LYS A 215 -2.92 -13.04 -20.83
N LYS A 216 -3.41 -12.75 -19.62
CA LYS A 216 -4.02 -13.79 -18.79
C LYS A 216 -5.31 -14.23 -19.49
N GLN A 217 -5.50 -15.54 -19.64
CA GLN A 217 -6.78 -16.07 -20.11
C GLN A 217 -7.91 -15.51 -19.24
N SER A 218 -9.04 -15.18 -19.86
CA SER A 218 -10.24 -14.73 -19.17
C SER A 218 -10.57 -15.73 -18.06
N LEU A 219 -10.45 -15.26 -16.82
CA LEU A 219 -10.70 -16.06 -15.63
C LEU A 219 -12.21 -16.26 -15.48
N PHE A 220 -12.68 -17.47 -15.77
CA PHE A 220 -14.01 -17.89 -15.36
C PHE A 220 -13.97 -18.20 -13.86
N LEU A 221 -14.79 -17.48 -13.08
CA LEU A 221 -14.95 -17.68 -11.64
C LEU A 221 -15.77 -18.95 -11.35
N THR A 222 -15.30 -20.11 -11.79
CA THR A 222 -16.05 -21.38 -11.74
C THR A 222 -16.33 -21.88 -10.32
N ASN A 223 -15.57 -21.40 -9.33
CA ASN A 223 -15.65 -21.83 -7.93
C ASN A 223 -16.20 -20.74 -6.98
N LEU A 224 -16.96 -19.77 -7.49
CA LEU A 224 -17.55 -18.70 -6.68
C LEU A 224 -19.01 -19.03 -6.30
N ARG A 225 -19.34 -18.95 -5.02
CA ARG A 225 -20.70 -19.07 -4.49
C ARG A 225 -21.15 -17.73 -3.91
N ILE A 226 -22.23 -17.18 -4.44
CA ILE A 226 -22.79 -15.90 -4.01
C ILE A 226 -23.95 -16.17 -3.06
N ILE A 227 -23.95 -15.51 -1.90
CA ILE A 227 -25.05 -15.53 -0.94
C ILE A 227 -25.63 -14.13 -0.86
N SER A 228 -26.80 -13.95 -1.48
CA SER A 228 -27.59 -12.74 -1.30
C SER A 228 -28.14 -12.67 0.12
N ARG A 229 -27.94 -11.53 0.76
CA ARG A 229 -28.53 -11.18 2.06
C ARG A 229 -29.52 -10.02 1.94
N GLU A 230 -29.91 -9.68 0.72
CA GLU A 230 -30.75 -8.53 0.39
C GLU A 230 -32.16 -8.65 0.99
N ASP A 231 -32.75 -9.84 0.95
CA ASP A 231 -34.10 -10.09 1.49
C ASP A 231 -34.10 -10.47 2.98
N GLU A 232 -32.92 -10.52 3.64
CA GLU A 232 -32.86 -10.83 5.07
C GLU A 232 -33.45 -9.69 5.91
N ASP A 233 -34.22 -10.04 6.95
CA ASP A 233 -34.73 -9.10 7.93
C ASP A 233 -33.61 -8.25 8.55
N HIS A 234 -33.92 -7.01 8.92
CA HIS A 234 -32.95 -6.08 9.52
C HIS A 234 -32.24 -6.65 10.75
N ILE A 235 -32.97 -7.40 11.59
CA ILE A 235 -32.41 -8.04 12.80
C ILE A 235 -31.37 -9.10 12.41
N ILE A 236 -31.64 -9.88 11.37
CA ILE A 236 -30.73 -10.93 10.88
C ILE A 236 -29.51 -10.31 10.19
N LYS A 237 -29.71 -9.21 9.45
CA LYS A 237 -28.63 -8.46 8.81
C LYS A 237 -27.60 -7.95 9.80
N GLN A 238 -27.94 -7.75 11.08
CA GLN A 238 -27.00 -7.32 12.13
C GLN A 238 -25.91 -8.36 12.46
N TYR A 239 -26.11 -9.63 12.10
CA TYR A 239 -25.09 -10.66 12.26
C TYR A 239 -24.01 -10.52 11.17
N PRO A 240 -22.72 -10.48 11.55
CA PRO A 240 -21.62 -10.30 10.61
C PRO A 240 -21.53 -11.37 9.52
N ILE A 241 -21.83 -12.62 9.87
CA ILE A 241 -21.78 -13.77 8.97
C ILE A 241 -23.21 -14.29 8.76
N ALA A 242 -23.62 -14.51 7.51
CA ALA A 242 -24.93 -15.09 7.19
C ALA A 242 -25.08 -16.50 7.78
N LYS A 243 -26.28 -16.88 8.23
CA LYS A 243 -26.52 -18.19 8.87
C LYS A 243 -26.08 -19.39 8.01
N LYS A 244 -26.37 -19.35 6.70
CA LYS A 244 -25.89 -20.37 5.74
C LYS A 244 -24.36 -20.51 5.72
N ILE A 245 -23.64 -19.39 5.88
CA ILE A 245 -22.17 -19.39 5.95
C ILE A 245 -21.70 -19.93 7.29
N GLN A 246 -22.37 -19.58 8.39
CA GLN A 246 -22.05 -20.11 9.71
C GLN A 246 -22.11 -21.64 9.74
N GLU A 247 -23.14 -22.24 9.15
CA GLU A 247 -23.28 -23.70 9.03
C GLU A 247 -22.10 -24.33 8.23
N ILE A 248 -21.70 -23.68 7.14
CA ILE A 248 -20.53 -24.09 6.35
C ILE A 248 -19.25 -24.00 7.18
N ILE A 249 -19.04 -22.90 7.90
CA ILE A 249 -17.86 -22.72 8.75
C ILE A 249 -17.79 -23.82 9.81
N LEU A 250 -18.89 -24.07 10.52
CA LEU A 250 -18.94 -25.09 11.56
C LEU A 250 -18.61 -26.48 11.00
N LYS A 251 -19.29 -26.88 9.92
CA LYS A 251 -19.05 -28.18 9.26
C LYS A 251 -17.60 -28.37 8.85
N ASN A 252 -17.00 -27.35 8.23
CA ASN A 252 -15.64 -27.46 7.69
C ASN A 252 -14.56 -27.33 8.77
N THR A 253 -14.84 -26.61 9.85
CA THR A 253 -13.97 -26.55 11.03
C THR A 253 -13.89 -27.92 11.71
N LEU A 254 -15.02 -28.62 11.85
CA LEU A 254 -15.05 -29.99 12.39
C LEU A 254 -14.29 -31.00 11.52
N LEU A 255 -14.21 -30.76 10.21
CA LEU A 255 -13.41 -31.56 9.26
C LEU A 255 -11.92 -31.19 9.24
N GLY A 256 -11.48 -30.25 10.07
CA GLY A 256 -10.08 -29.79 10.10
C GLY A 256 -9.65 -29.05 8.84
N ARG A 257 -10.59 -28.48 8.06
CA ARG A 257 -10.27 -27.74 6.85
C ARG A 257 -9.66 -26.37 7.15
N LYS A 258 -8.96 -25.85 6.15
CA LYS A 258 -8.31 -24.54 6.14
C LYS A 258 -9.27 -23.49 5.60
N ILE A 259 -9.89 -22.73 6.52
CA ILE A 259 -10.82 -21.66 6.19
C ILE A 259 -10.09 -20.32 6.26
N LEU A 260 -10.18 -19.53 5.20
CA LEU A 260 -9.69 -18.15 5.15
C LEU A 260 -10.89 -17.19 5.12
N ILE A 261 -10.94 -16.24 6.05
CA ILE A 261 -11.95 -15.18 6.09
C ILE A 261 -11.27 -13.84 5.81
N LEU A 262 -11.69 -13.18 4.73
CA LEU A 262 -11.22 -11.86 4.32
C LEU A 262 -12.28 -10.82 4.65
N ALA A 263 -11.92 -9.81 5.44
CA ALA A 263 -12.83 -8.77 5.88
C ALA A 263 -12.16 -7.38 5.90
N SER A 264 -12.96 -6.34 6.13
CA SER A 264 -12.45 -4.98 6.30
C SER A 264 -11.61 -4.87 7.58
N ALA A 265 -10.69 -3.91 7.61
CA ALA A 265 -9.66 -3.82 8.64
C ALA A 265 -10.22 -3.71 10.08
N LYS A 266 -9.33 -3.94 11.05
CA LYS A 266 -9.59 -3.70 12.47
C LYS A 266 -10.09 -2.27 12.69
N ASN A 267 -11.04 -2.06 13.61
CA ASN A 267 -11.71 -0.78 13.89
C ASN A 267 -12.49 -0.19 12.71
N PHE A 268 -12.88 -1.00 11.71
CA PHE A 268 -13.75 -0.53 10.64
C PHE A 268 -15.09 -0.09 11.21
N ALA A 269 -15.37 1.21 11.08
CA ALA A 269 -16.68 1.74 11.39
C ALA A 269 -17.60 1.51 10.18
N PRO A 270 -18.77 0.89 10.37
CA PRO A 270 -19.68 0.63 9.28
C PRO A 270 -20.09 1.93 8.59
N LYS A 271 -20.06 1.94 7.25
CA LYS A 271 -20.66 3.03 6.47
C LYS A 271 -22.16 2.83 6.46
N THR A 272 -22.93 3.90 6.54
CA THR A 272 -24.39 3.76 6.44
C THR A 272 -24.85 4.07 5.01
N ILE A 273 -25.70 3.20 4.48
CA ILE A 273 -26.38 3.35 3.19
C ILE A 273 -27.88 3.38 3.40
N CYS A 274 -28.62 3.89 2.41
CA CYS A 274 -30.02 3.55 2.26
C CYS A 274 -30.16 2.14 1.65
N GLY A 275 -31.02 1.34 2.25
CA GLY A 275 -31.46 0.03 1.76
C GLY A 275 -32.40 0.13 0.56
N ASP A 276 -33.13 1.25 0.41
CA ASP A 276 -34.10 1.41 -0.69
C ASP A 276 -33.45 2.03 -1.94
N CYS A 277 -32.79 3.19 -1.82
CA CYS A 277 -32.22 3.89 -3.00
C CYS A 277 -30.73 3.61 -3.23
N GLY A 278 -30.10 2.78 -2.41
CA GLY A 278 -28.70 2.40 -2.63
C GLY A 278 -27.65 3.39 -2.12
N GLN A 279 -28.00 4.67 -1.95
CA GLN A 279 -27.05 5.76 -1.70
C GLN A 279 -26.38 5.70 -0.32
N ILE A 280 -25.08 6.01 -0.28
CA ILE A 280 -24.36 6.25 0.99
C ILE A 280 -24.97 7.46 1.68
N HIS A 281 -25.28 7.33 2.97
CA HIS A 281 -25.88 8.41 3.71
C HIS A 281 -24.92 9.60 3.83
N ILE A 282 -25.32 10.73 3.25
CA ILE A 282 -24.50 11.94 3.15
C ILE A 282 -25.01 13.04 4.07
N CYS A 283 -24.11 13.95 4.43
CA CYS A 283 -24.38 15.14 5.20
C CYS A 283 -25.17 16.13 4.34
N PRO A 284 -26.36 16.60 4.76
CA PRO A 284 -27.13 17.57 4.00
C PRO A 284 -26.43 18.93 3.86
N ASN A 285 -25.48 19.24 4.75
CA ASN A 285 -24.75 20.52 4.72
C ASN A 285 -23.63 20.53 3.67
N CYS A 286 -22.76 19.51 3.65
CA CYS A 286 -21.55 19.51 2.82
C CYS A 286 -21.43 18.32 1.86
N LYS A 287 -22.47 17.49 1.75
CA LYS A 287 -22.56 16.29 0.90
C LYS A 287 -21.51 15.20 1.17
N ASN A 288 -20.66 15.34 2.18
CA ASN A 288 -19.72 14.29 2.60
C ASN A 288 -20.43 13.16 3.35
N HIS A 289 -19.84 11.96 3.39
CA HIS A 289 -20.44 10.80 4.06
C HIS A 289 -20.59 11.01 5.58
N LEU A 290 -21.72 10.56 6.12
CA LEU A 290 -21.97 10.53 7.55
C LEU A 290 -21.43 9.23 8.18
N LYS A 291 -20.82 9.36 9.35
CA LYS A 291 -20.33 8.22 10.13
C LYS A 291 -21.26 7.97 11.32
N LEU A 292 -21.75 6.74 11.45
CA LEU A 292 -22.48 6.31 12.65
C LEU A 292 -21.49 6.03 13.79
N VAL A 293 -21.66 6.68 14.93
CA VAL A 293 -20.83 6.49 16.11
C VAL A 293 -21.68 6.20 17.34
N LYS A 294 -21.20 5.29 18.20
CA LYS A 294 -21.82 5.05 19.51
C LYS A 294 -21.48 6.19 20.47
N ASN A 295 -22.46 6.67 21.20
CA ASN A 295 -22.37 7.79 22.14
C ASN A 295 -21.68 7.39 23.47
N GLY A 296 -20.45 6.87 23.40
CA GLY A 296 -19.71 6.39 24.58
C GLY A 296 -18.87 7.45 25.33
N ARG A 297 -18.56 8.58 24.70
CA ARG A 297 -17.72 9.67 25.27
C ARG A 297 -18.44 11.03 25.33
N ASN A 298 -19.78 11.05 25.49
CA ASN A 298 -20.61 12.26 25.38
C ASN A 298 -20.49 12.99 24.03
N TYR A 299 -20.21 12.26 22.95
CA TYR A 299 -20.16 12.81 21.59
C TYR A 299 -21.45 13.53 21.22
N ALA A 300 -22.60 13.01 21.64
CA ALA A 300 -23.89 13.62 21.34
C ALA A 300 -23.99 15.05 21.92
N ARG A 301 -23.42 15.30 23.11
CA ARG A 301 -23.36 16.64 23.72
C ARG A 301 -22.43 17.59 22.94
N ILE A 302 -21.30 17.10 22.44
CA ILE A 302 -20.35 17.91 21.65
C ILE A 302 -21.00 18.40 20.35
N TYR A 303 -21.82 17.56 19.73
CA TYR A 303 -22.46 17.84 18.44
C TYR A 303 -23.91 18.34 18.56
N GLY A 304 -24.40 18.62 19.78
CA GLY A 304 -25.74 19.16 20.01
C GLY A 304 -26.89 18.21 19.64
N VAL A 305 -26.66 16.90 19.67
CA VAL A 305 -27.65 15.86 19.31
C VAL A 305 -27.88 14.90 20.47
N SER A 306 -28.92 14.07 20.40
CA SER A 306 -29.25 13.05 21.40
C SER A 306 -29.39 11.66 20.76
N GLY A 307 -29.11 10.61 21.53
CA GLY A 307 -29.21 9.20 21.10
C GLY A 307 -28.05 8.31 21.57
N GLU A 308 -28.27 6.99 21.60
CA GLU A 308 -27.21 6.00 21.84
C GLU A 308 -26.24 5.91 20.65
N TYR A 309 -26.76 6.10 19.43
CA TYR A 309 -25.98 6.26 18.22
C TYR A 309 -26.33 7.59 17.55
N ILE A 310 -25.32 8.25 17.00
CA ILE A 310 -25.46 9.52 16.28
C ILE A 310 -24.66 9.46 14.99
N PHE A 311 -25.09 10.22 13.99
CA PHE A 311 -24.31 10.48 12.79
C PHE A 311 -23.43 11.71 12.99
N VAL A 312 -22.16 11.61 12.62
CA VAL A 312 -21.23 12.75 12.65
C VAL A 312 -20.61 12.95 11.28
N CYS A 313 -20.52 14.20 10.85
CA CYS A 313 -19.79 14.57 9.65
C CYS A 313 -18.37 15.03 10.02
N ALA A 314 -17.35 14.33 9.51
CA ALA A 314 -15.96 14.68 9.75
C ALA A 314 -15.49 15.95 9.01
N ASN A 315 -16.22 16.37 7.97
CA ASN A 315 -15.85 17.54 7.18
C ASN A 315 -16.38 18.86 7.78
N CYS A 316 -17.68 18.92 8.09
CA CYS A 316 -18.29 20.15 8.63
C CYS A 316 -18.51 20.12 10.15
N ASN A 317 -18.17 19.02 10.83
CA ASN A 317 -18.38 18.83 12.27
C ASN A 317 -19.84 18.98 12.75
N ASN A 318 -20.83 18.74 11.87
CA ASN A 318 -22.23 18.64 12.27
C ASN A 318 -22.59 17.24 12.76
N GLY A 319 -23.46 17.15 13.77
CA GLY A 319 -24.11 15.93 14.21
C GLY A 319 -25.55 15.83 13.71
N TYR A 320 -26.01 14.60 13.49
CA TYR A 320 -27.39 14.27 13.16
C TYR A 320 -27.83 13.08 14.03
N THR A 321 -29.12 13.01 14.35
CA THR A 321 -29.67 11.89 15.11
C THR A 321 -29.68 10.62 14.25
N ALA A 322 -29.58 9.43 14.85
CA ALA A 322 -29.70 8.17 14.12
C ALA A 322 -31.10 7.90 13.54
N LEU A 323 -32.09 8.73 13.87
CA LEU A 323 -33.46 8.71 13.33
C LEU A 323 -33.61 9.49 12.02
N THR A 324 -32.52 10.03 11.48
CA THR A 324 -32.55 10.75 10.21
C THR A 324 -33.00 9.84 9.07
N LYS A 325 -33.68 10.42 8.08
CA LYS A 325 -34.07 9.74 6.84
C LYS A 325 -32.94 9.84 5.80
N CYS A 326 -33.01 8.99 4.78
CA CYS A 326 -32.15 9.07 3.62
C CYS A 326 -32.31 10.45 2.93
N THR A 327 -31.22 11.19 2.78
CA THR A 327 -31.19 12.51 2.11
C THR A 327 -31.50 12.48 0.61
N ASN A 328 -31.73 11.31 0.02
CA ASN A 328 -32.01 11.14 -1.41
C ASN A 328 -33.42 10.65 -1.71
N CYS A 329 -33.97 9.76 -0.88
CA CYS A 329 -35.28 9.16 -1.11
C CYS A 329 -36.22 9.22 0.11
N ASP A 330 -35.81 9.89 1.19
CA ASP A 330 -36.56 10.00 2.45
C ASP A 330 -36.92 8.66 3.14
N SER A 331 -36.29 7.57 2.72
CA SER A 331 -36.43 6.28 3.38
C SER A 331 -35.82 6.25 4.78
N TRP A 332 -36.46 5.52 5.68
CA TRP A 332 -35.96 5.20 7.02
C TRP A 332 -35.03 3.99 7.04
N ASN A 333 -34.92 3.28 5.92
CA ASN A 333 -34.16 2.05 5.77
C ASN A 333 -32.66 2.36 5.66
N LEU A 334 -32.04 2.82 6.76
CA LEU A 334 -30.61 3.09 6.83
C LEU A 334 -29.86 1.90 7.43
N LEU A 335 -28.93 1.35 6.65
CA LEU A 335 -28.21 0.12 6.98
C LEU A 335 -26.71 0.37 7.14
N PRO A 336 -26.09 -0.03 8.27
CA PRO A 336 -24.65 -0.12 8.34
C PRO A 336 -24.14 -1.24 7.41
N ILE A 337 -23.34 -0.90 6.39
CA ILE A 337 -22.56 -1.86 5.63
C ILE A 337 -21.25 -2.14 6.34
N GLY A 338 -21.03 -3.44 6.54
CA GLY A 338 -19.74 -4.00 6.88
C GLY A 338 -19.52 -4.14 8.36
N TYR A 339 -18.63 -5.07 8.68
CA TYR A 339 -18.29 -5.44 10.04
C TYR A 339 -16.78 -5.43 10.15
N GLY A 340 -16.25 -4.73 11.15
CA GLY A 340 -14.85 -4.89 11.54
C GLY A 340 -14.57 -6.34 11.90
N ILE A 341 -13.33 -6.77 11.67
CA ILE A 341 -12.85 -8.13 11.98
C ILE A 341 -13.20 -8.53 13.43
N GLU A 342 -13.23 -7.60 14.37
CA GLU A 342 -13.57 -7.86 15.78
C GLU A 342 -14.97 -8.45 15.93
N ARG A 343 -15.98 -7.85 15.30
CA ARG A 343 -17.36 -8.36 15.38
C ARG A 343 -17.50 -9.72 14.70
N ILE A 344 -16.72 -9.94 13.64
CA ILE A 344 -16.69 -11.25 12.96
C ILE A 344 -16.07 -12.31 13.87
N ILE A 345 -14.98 -12.00 14.58
CA ILE A 345 -14.38 -12.90 15.58
C ILE A 345 -15.36 -13.21 16.71
N GLU A 346 -16.02 -12.19 17.29
CA GLU A 346 -17.05 -12.38 18.31
C GLU A 346 -18.18 -13.30 17.81
N ASN A 347 -18.61 -13.13 16.57
CA ASN A 347 -19.63 -13.99 15.96
C ASN A 347 -19.12 -15.44 15.76
N LEU A 348 -17.85 -15.62 15.40
CA LEU A 348 -17.23 -16.95 15.28
C LEU A 348 -17.07 -17.65 16.63
N GLU A 349 -16.62 -16.96 17.67
CA GLU A 349 -16.44 -17.52 19.01
C GLU A 349 -17.76 -18.01 19.62
N ASN A 350 -18.87 -17.35 19.28
CA ASN A 350 -20.22 -17.79 19.64
C ASN A 350 -20.73 -18.99 18.81
N LEU A 351 -20.19 -19.17 17.59
CA LEU A 351 -20.59 -20.23 16.67
C LEU A 351 -19.86 -21.55 16.93
N ILE A 352 -18.55 -21.51 17.20
CA ILE A 352 -17.74 -22.72 17.37
C ILE A 352 -17.58 -23.12 18.85
N PRO A 353 -17.44 -24.42 19.16
CA PRO A 353 -17.24 -24.88 20.53
C PRO A 353 -16.02 -24.24 21.20
N LYS A 354 -16.13 -23.88 22.50
CA LYS A 354 -15.03 -23.26 23.28
C LYS A 354 -13.68 -24.00 23.19
N LYS A 355 -13.70 -25.33 23.05
CA LYS A 355 -12.48 -26.16 22.90
C LYS A 355 -11.71 -25.87 21.60
N GLN A 356 -12.37 -25.32 20.58
CA GLN A 356 -11.81 -25.03 19.25
C GLN A 356 -11.51 -23.54 19.04
N HIS A 357 -11.70 -22.69 20.06
CA HIS A 357 -11.33 -21.26 19.98
C HIS A 357 -9.84 -21.06 19.65
N GLY A 358 -8.98 -22.01 20.05
CA GLY A 358 -7.55 -22.02 19.70
C GLY A 358 -7.25 -22.21 18.21
N ASP A 359 -8.23 -22.63 17.41
CA ASP A 359 -8.12 -22.82 15.96
C ASP A 359 -8.51 -21.56 15.16
N ILE A 360 -8.85 -20.46 15.85
CA ILE A 360 -9.03 -19.13 15.26
C ILE A 360 -7.71 -18.35 15.32
N TYR A 361 -7.21 -17.98 14.14
CA TYR A 361 -5.99 -17.22 13.96
C TYR A 361 -6.30 -15.80 13.46
N ASP A 362 -6.31 -14.83 14.38
CA ASP A 362 -6.46 -13.41 14.07
C ASP A 362 -5.15 -12.81 13.51
N PHE A 363 -5.20 -12.34 12.27
CA PHE A 363 -4.15 -11.57 11.57
C PHE A 363 -4.63 -10.17 11.14
N SER A 364 -5.59 -9.60 11.86
CA SER A 364 -6.09 -8.23 11.65
C SER A 364 -5.02 -7.13 11.80
N THR A 365 -3.98 -7.39 12.58
CA THR A 365 -2.91 -6.41 12.90
C THR A 365 -1.58 -6.75 12.24
N SER A 366 -1.12 -7.99 12.42
CA SER A 366 0.16 -8.45 11.90
C SER A 366 0.12 -9.96 11.66
N VAL A 367 0.77 -10.38 10.59
CA VAL A 367 0.87 -11.78 10.22
C VAL A 367 2.03 -12.42 10.98
N LYS A 368 1.74 -13.42 11.81
CA LYS A 368 2.75 -14.15 12.58
C LYS A 368 3.07 -15.47 11.87
N GLN A 369 4.25 -15.56 11.25
CA GLN A 369 4.67 -16.74 10.45
C GLN A 369 4.58 -18.08 11.20
N LYS A 370 4.83 -18.09 12.52
CA LYS A 370 4.65 -19.31 13.35
C LYS A 370 3.19 -19.78 13.39
N LYS A 371 2.23 -18.86 13.50
CA LYS A 371 0.80 -19.16 13.49
C LYS A 371 0.34 -19.65 12.11
N LEU A 372 0.84 -19.04 11.03
CA LEU A 372 0.58 -19.50 9.66
C LEU A 372 1.05 -20.93 9.43
N LYS A 373 2.26 -21.28 9.87
CA LYS A 373 2.79 -22.65 9.79
C LYS A 373 1.92 -23.64 10.57
N ASN A 374 1.49 -23.27 11.77
CA ASN A 374 0.62 -24.12 12.59
C ASN A 374 -0.73 -24.37 11.89
N TRP A 375 -1.36 -23.33 11.36
CA TRP A 375 -2.59 -23.45 10.58
C TRP A 375 -2.41 -24.30 9.31
N GLY A 376 -1.26 -24.15 8.63
CA GLY A 376 -0.90 -24.99 7.49
C GLY A 376 -0.86 -26.49 7.80
N ASN A 377 -0.52 -26.86 9.04
CA ASN A 377 -0.45 -28.25 9.49
C ASN A 377 -1.76 -28.77 10.10
N LYS A 378 -2.46 -27.94 10.90
CA LYS A 378 -3.61 -28.36 11.71
C LYS A 378 -4.97 -28.01 11.10
N GLY A 379 -5.02 -27.07 10.15
CA GLY A 379 -6.27 -26.46 9.71
C GLY A 379 -6.79 -25.41 10.70
N GLY A 380 -8.06 -25.04 10.54
CA GLY A 380 -8.73 -24.03 11.35
C GLY A 380 -9.11 -22.79 10.54
N ILE A 381 -9.36 -21.68 11.24
CA ILE A 381 -9.87 -20.45 10.65
C ILE A 381 -8.80 -19.36 10.76
N ILE A 382 -8.35 -18.83 9.62
CA ILE A 382 -7.62 -17.56 9.58
C ILE A 382 -8.60 -16.44 9.27
N ILE A 383 -8.48 -15.32 9.99
CA ILE A 383 -9.20 -14.09 9.68
C ILE A 383 -8.25 -12.90 9.56
N GLY A 384 -8.48 -12.04 8.58
CA GLY A 384 -7.76 -10.78 8.48
C GLY A 384 -8.13 -9.96 7.24
N GLY A 385 -7.31 -8.94 6.98
CA GLY A 385 -7.51 -8.05 5.85
C GLY A 385 -7.13 -8.67 4.51
N LEU A 386 -7.43 -7.93 3.46
CA LEU A 386 -7.16 -8.24 2.04
C LEU A 386 -5.74 -8.73 1.75
N ASN A 387 -4.74 -8.25 2.51
CA ASN A 387 -3.33 -8.57 2.28
C ASN A 387 -2.96 -10.02 2.63
N LEU A 388 -3.84 -10.76 3.32
CA LEU A 388 -3.57 -12.16 3.66
C LEU A 388 -3.42 -13.08 2.44
N ILE A 389 -4.04 -12.73 1.30
CA ILE A 389 -3.92 -13.51 0.06
C ILE A 389 -2.48 -13.56 -0.46
N ASN A 390 -1.61 -12.64 -0.03
CA ASN A 390 -0.19 -12.62 -0.40
C ASN A 390 0.66 -13.56 0.48
N GLU A 391 0.12 -14.02 1.61
CA GLU A 391 0.81 -14.85 2.60
C GLU A 391 0.35 -16.32 2.55
N ILE A 392 -0.81 -16.57 1.97
CA ILE A 392 -1.45 -17.89 1.92
C ILE A 392 -1.46 -18.36 0.47
N GLU A 393 -0.76 -19.45 0.16
CA GLU A 393 -0.70 -19.99 -1.20
C GLU A 393 -1.98 -20.75 -1.57
N LEU A 394 -2.50 -21.57 -0.64
CA LEU A 394 -3.66 -22.42 -0.85
C LEU A 394 -4.51 -22.48 0.43
N CYS A 395 -5.83 -22.49 0.27
CA CYS A 395 -6.77 -22.78 1.35
C CYS A 395 -7.90 -23.69 0.84
N ASP A 396 -8.68 -24.26 1.75
CA ASP A 396 -9.82 -25.07 1.33
C ASP A 396 -11.00 -24.18 0.94
N ILE A 397 -11.37 -23.26 1.81
CA ILE A 397 -12.51 -22.35 1.61
C ILE A 397 -12.07 -20.93 1.90
N CYS A 398 -12.38 -20.00 0.99
CA CYS A 398 -12.26 -18.57 1.25
C CYS A 398 -13.65 -17.95 1.44
N ILE A 399 -13.82 -17.09 2.43
CA ILE A 399 -15.09 -16.46 2.79
C ILE A 399 -14.90 -14.95 2.84
N VAL A 400 -15.76 -14.23 2.13
CA VAL A 400 -15.91 -12.77 2.20
C VAL A 400 -17.28 -12.48 2.82
N PRO A 401 -17.37 -12.15 4.12
CA PRO A 401 -18.66 -11.99 4.82
C PRO A 401 -19.49 -10.79 4.35
N SER A 402 -18.87 -9.81 3.70
CA SER A 402 -19.56 -8.65 3.11
C SER A 402 -18.71 -8.08 1.99
N LEU A 403 -19.21 -8.17 0.75
CA LEU A 403 -18.55 -7.59 -0.41
C LEU A 403 -18.58 -6.07 -0.38
N GLY A 404 -19.73 -5.47 -0.05
CA GLY A 404 -19.88 -4.03 0.08
C GLY A 404 -18.91 -3.39 1.08
N ALA A 405 -18.55 -4.09 2.17
CA ALA A 405 -17.56 -3.60 3.13
C ALA A 405 -16.17 -3.41 2.52
N LEU A 406 -15.85 -4.20 1.48
CA LEU A 406 -14.59 -4.13 0.76
C LEU A 406 -14.66 -3.12 -0.40
N LEU A 407 -15.74 -3.16 -1.19
CA LEU A 407 -15.95 -2.28 -2.34
C LEU A 407 -16.12 -0.81 -1.93
N TYR A 408 -16.90 -0.53 -0.90
CA TYR A 408 -17.27 0.84 -0.56
C TYR A 408 -16.35 1.46 0.49
N ASN A 409 -15.11 0.98 0.66
CA ASN A 409 -14.22 1.43 1.73
C ASN A 409 -13.73 2.89 1.57
N GLY A 410 -13.99 3.56 0.44
CA GLY A 410 -13.68 4.97 0.20
C GLY A 410 -12.31 5.24 -0.44
N PHE A 411 -11.52 4.19 -0.70
CA PHE A 411 -10.33 4.28 -1.54
C PHE A 411 -10.66 3.89 -2.98
N PHE A 412 -10.09 4.60 -3.95
CA PHE A 412 -10.37 4.37 -5.36
C PHE A 412 -9.84 3.00 -5.85
N GLU A 413 -8.81 2.42 -5.22
CA GLU A 413 -8.32 1.08 -5.55
C GLU A 413 -9.13 -0.06 -4.92
N SER A 414 -10.21 0.24 -4.19
CA SER A 414 -11.07 -0.76 -3.54
C SER A 414 -11.58 -1.82 -4.51
N SER A 415 -12.05 -1.40 -5.70
CA SER A 415 -12.51 -2.32 -6.75
C SER A 415 -11.38 -3.21 -7.26
N GLU A 416 -10.18 -2.67 -7.46
CA GLU A 416 -8.98 -3.44 -7.84
C GLU A 416 -8.63 -4.49 -6.79
N ARG A 417 -8.69 -4.12 -5.50
CA ARG A 417 -8.44 -5.03 -4.39
C ARG A 417 -9.42 -6.17 -4.36
N VAL A 418 -10.70 -5.90 -4.59
CA VAL A 418 -11.71 -6.96 -4.65
C VAL A 418 -11.46 -7.88 -5.83
N ARG A 419 -11.02 -7.35 -6.99
CA ARG A 419 -10.65 -8.19 -8.13
C ARG A 419 -9.45 -9.08 -7.84
N ASP A 420 -8.44 -8.60 -7.11
CA ASP A 420 -7.32 -9.43 -6.62
C ASP A 420 -7.83 -10.60 -5.75
N ILE A 421 -8.84 -10.38 -4.89
CA ILE A 421 -9.46 -11.45 -4.09
C ILE A 421 -10.21 -12.44 -4.98
N LEU A 422 -11.01 -11.98 -5.93
CA LEU A 422 -11.80 -12.86 -6.79
C LEU A 422 -10.89 -13.79 -7.60
N GLU A 423 -9.72 -13.28 -8.03
CA GLU A 423 -8.68 -14.09 -8.67
C GLU A 423 -8.08 -15.14 -7.72
N TYR A 424 -7.95 -14.82 -6.43
CA TYR A 424 -7.52 -15.78 -5.40
C TYR A 424 -8.49 -16.97 -5.23
N ALA A 425 -9.74 -16.88 -5.68
CA ALA A 425 -10.70 -17.99 -5.62
C ALA A 425 -10.20 -19.27 -6.31
N GLN A 426 -9.27 -19.15 -7.27
CA GLN A 426 -8.64 -20.30 -7.93
C GLN A 426 -7.74 -21.12 -7.01
N ASN A 427 -7.21 -20.50 -5.96
CA ASN A 427 -6.35 -21.15 -4.97
C ASN A 427 -7.16 -21.82 -3.85
N CYS A 428 -8.49 -21.90 -4.00
CA CYS A 428 -9.42 -22.46 -3.03
C CYS A 428 -9.93 -23.83 -3.50
N SER A 429 -9.56 -24.91 -2.79
CA SER A 429 -9.90 -26.28 -3.22
C SER A 429 -11.40 -26.58 -3.24
N GLN A 430 -12.18 -25.90 -2.39
CA GLN A 430 -13.65 -26.02 -2.29
C GLN A 430 -14.38 -24.75 -2.75
N GLY A 431 -13.62 -23.77 -3.25
CA GLY A 431 -14.12 -22.50 -3.75
C GLY A 431 -14.25 -21.37 -2.73
N MET A 432 -14.81 -20.27 -3.21
CA MET A 432 -14.98 -19.02 -2.46
C MET A 432 -16.47 -18.73 -2.23
N ILE A 433 -16.80 -18.21 -1.06
CA ILE A 433 -18.15 -17.78 -0.70
C ILE A 433 -18.13 -16.27 -0.46
N VAL A 434 -18.99 -15.54 -1.15
CA VAL A 434 -19.12 -14.08 -1.01
C VAL A 434 -20.55 -13.73 -0.63
N SER A 435 -20.70 -12.96 0.45
CA SER A 435 -21.99 -12.39 0.82
C SER A 435 -22.17 -11.01 0.22
N VAL A 436 -23.31 -10.81 -0.42
CA VAL A 436 -23.71 -9.52 -1.01
C VAL A 436 -24.95 -8.97 -0.31
N LEU A 437 -25.01 -7.65 -0.15
CA LEU A 437 -26.11 -6.96 0.53
C LEU A 437 -27.09 -6.28 -0.44
N LYS A 438 -26.71 -6.14 -1.71
CA LYS A 438 -27.45 -5.40 -2.76
C LYS A 438 -27.24 -6.02 -4.14
N ASP A 439 -28.18 -5.77 -5.05
CA ASP A 439 -28.05 -6.19 -6.46
C ASP A 439 -26.83 -5.61 -7.19
N ASN A 440 -26.48 -4.35 -6.98
CA ASN A 440 -25.32 -3.74 -7.64
C ASN A 440 -23.98 -4.43 -7.30
N GLU A 441 -23.91 -5.10 -6.15
CA GLU A 441 -22.77 -5.94 -5.76
C GLU A 441 -22.72 -7.24 -6.59
N LYS A 442 -23.88 -7.80 -6.97
CA LYS A 442 -23.98 -8.95 -7.89
C LYS A 442 -23.54 -8.55 -9.30
N ASP A 443 -24.02 -7.41 -9.80
CA ASP A 443 -23.63 -6.87 -11.11
C ASP A 443 -22.10 -6.75 -11.22
N PHE A 444 -21.44 -6.27 -10.16
CA PHE A 444 -19.98 -6.20 -10.12
C PHE A 444 -19.31 -7.57 -10.27
N LEU A 445 -19.85 -8.62 -9.64
CA LEU A 445 -19.31 -9.97 -9.72
C LEU A 445 -19.48 -10.59 -11.11
N ASP A 446 -20.54 -10.23 -11.83
CA ASP A 446 -20.84 -10.74 -13.17
C ASP A 446 -19.99 -10.10 -14.28
N LEU A 447 -19.42 -8.92 -14.03
CA LEU A 447 -18.53 -8.26 -14.99
C LEU A 447 -17.26 -9.08 -15.24
N THR A 448 -16.95 -9.29 -16.52
CA THR A 448 -15.65 -9.80 -16.94
C THR A 448 -14.54 -8.80 -16.58
N CYS A 449 -13.31 -9.31 -16.42
CA CYS A 449 -12.14 -8.48 -16.14
C CYS A 449 -11.97 -7.33 -17.15
N THR A 450 -12.21 -7.58 -18.45
CA THR A 450 -12.07 -6.56 -19.50
C THR A 450 -13.17 -5.49 -19.43
N GLN A 451 -14.42 -5.90 -19.19
CA GLN A 451 -15.55 -4.97 -19.03
C GLN A 451 -15.35 -4.07 -17.81
N TRP A 452 -15.03 -4.67 -16.65
CA TRP A 452 -14.76 -3.92 -15.43
C TRP A 452 -13.61 -2.92 -15.61
N LYS A 453 -12.47 -3.35 -16.17
CA LYS A 453 -11.34 -2.44 -16.43
C LYS A 453 -11.76 -1.25 -17.29
N LYS A 454 -12.52 -1.50 -18.37
CA LYS A 454 -12.99 -0.43 -19.27
C LYS A 454 -13.88 0.57 -18.53
N GLN A 455 -14.87 0.09 -17.77
CA GLN A 455 -15.79 0.93 -17.00
C GLN A 455 -15.03 1.77 -15.96
N GLU A 456 -14.22 1.11 -15.12
CA GLU A 456 -13.46 1.76 -14.06
C GLU A 456 -12.49 2.83 -14.62
N LEU A 457 -11.81 2.57 -15.74
CA LEU A 457 -10.93 3.57 -16.36
C LEU A 457 -11.68 4.76 -16.93
N THR A 458 -12.86 4.54 -17.51
CA THR A 458 -13.73 5.64 -17.98
C THR A 458 -14.14 6.54 -16.82
N ASP A 459 -14.56 5.95 -15.70
CA ASP A 459 -14.96 6.70 -14.51
C ASP A 459 -13.78 7.47 -13.93
N ARG A 460 -12.62 6.83 -13.78
CA ARG A 460 -11.41 7.48 -13.25
C ARG A 460 -10.90 8.60 -14.14
N LYS A 461 -11.02 8.48 -15.46
CA LYS A 461 -10.67 9.56 -16.39
C LYS A 461 -11.57 10.78 -16.18
N THR A 462 -12.86 10.53 -15.94
CA THR A 462 -13.85 11.60 -15.73
C THR A 462 -13.67 12.27 -14.37
N LEU A 463 -13.28 11.50 -13.36
CA LEU A 463 -13.08 11.95 -11.98
C LEU A 463 -11.65 12.42 -11.67
N ASN A 464 -10.75 12.45 -12.66
CA ASN A 464 -9.32 12.73 -12.46
C ASN A 464 -8.69 11.87 -11.35
N TYR A 465 -8.93 10.56 -11.39
CA TYR A 465 -8.30 9.58 -10.51
C TYR A 465 -7.14 8.85 -11.21
N PRO A 466 -6.15 8.32 -10.48
CA PRO A 466 -5.08 7.50 -11.04
C PRO A 466 -5.67 6.35 -11.87
N PRO A 467 -5.26 6.15 -13.13
CA PRO A 467 -3.98 6.59 -13.71
C PRO A 467 -3.92 7.97 -14.39
N TYR A 468 -5.01 8.73 -14.42
CA TYR A 468 -5.10 9.98 -15.20
C TYR A 468 -4.64 11.21 -14.42
N ALA A 469 -4.43 11.05 -13.11
CA ALA A 469 -3.97 12.07 -12.19
C ALA A 469 -2.94 11.49 -11.22
N ARG A 470 -2.26 12.37 -10.50
CA ARG A 470 -1.49 12.04 -9.30
C ARG A 470 -2.16 12.63 -8.09
N HIS A 471 -2.33 11.82 -7.06
CA HIS A 471 -2.83 12.30 -5.79
C HIS A 471 -1.71 12.31 -4.74
N LEU A 472 -1.58 13.44 -4.05
CA LEU A 472 -0.69 13.64 -2.94
C LEU A 472 -1.54 13.78 -1.67
N ILE A 473 -1.35 12.89 -0.70
CA ILE A 473 -1.99 12.97 0.60
C ILE A 473 -0.92 13.29 1.64
N LEU A 474 -1.06 14.45 2.28
CA LEU A 474 -0.18 14.92 3.34
C LEU A 474 -0.92 14.82 4.68
N THR A 475 -0.51 13.89 5.53
CA THR A 475 -1.04 13.77 6.89
C THR A 475 -0.15 14.55 7.84
N LEU A 476 -0.72 15.53 8.52
CA LEU A 476 -0.01 16.38 9.48
C LEU A 476 0.07 15.69 10.85
N ASP A 477 1.24 15.80 11.49
CA ASP A 477 1.43 15.35 12.87
C ASP A 477 0.46 16.11 13.80
N PRO A 478 -0.42 15.39 14.55
CA PRO A 478 -1.38 16.04 15.44
C PRO A 478 -0.71 16.83 16.58
N TYR A 479 0.56 16.56 16.89
CA TYR A 479 1.32 17.28 17.92
C TYR A 479 2.10 18.48 17.39
N ALA A 480 2.01 18.78 16.09
CA ALA A 480 2.69 19.94 15.53
C ALA A 480 2.15 21.25 16.14
N SER A 481 3.03 22.04 16.75
CA SER A 481 2.68 23.38 17.24
C SER A 481 2.16 24.24 16.08
N ARG A 482 1.01 24.89 16.24
CA ARG A 482 0.37 25.72 15.19
C ARG A 482 -0.03 24.94 13.93
N ALA A 483 -0.58 23.73 14.11
CA ALA A 483 -1.05 22.85 13.04
C ALA A 483 -1.90 23.57 11.97
N GLU A 484 -2.84 24.43 12.37
CA GLU A 484 -3.68 25.19 11.42
C GLU A 484 -2.89 26.18 10.55
N LYS A 485 -1.86 26.83 11.12
CA LYS A 485 -1.00 27.73 10.35
C LYS A 485 -0.18 26.93 9.32
N ILE A 486 0.39 25.81 9.74
CA ILE A 486 1.15 24.90 8.86
C ILE A 486 0.25 24.38 7.73
N GLN A 487 -0.98 23.95 8.07
CA GLN A 487 -1.97 23.52 7.10
C GLN A 487 -2.22 24.60 6.04
N ASN A 488 -2.51 25.83 6.45
CA ASN A 488 -2.83 26.93 5.53
C ASN A 488 -1.63 27.30 4.65
N GLU A 489 -0.40 27.24 5.17
CA GLU A 489 0.81 27.47 4.36
C GLU A 489 1.02 26.36 3.33
N ILE A 490 0.80 25.10 3.69
CA ILE A 490 0.89 23.96 2.77
C ILE A 490 -0.17 24.08 1.67
N VAL A 491 -1.43 24.38 2.01
CA VAL A 491 -2.51 24.54 1.02
C VAL A 491 -2.15 25.62 0.00
N LYS A 492 -1.70 26.80 0.46
CA LYS A 492 -1.23 27.88 -0.41
C LYS A 492 -0.05 27.49 -1.30
N ILE A 493 0.81 26.58 -0.85
CA ILE A 493 1.92 26.07 -1.68
C ILE A 493 1.37 25.17 -2.78
N LEU A 494 0.48 24.24 -2.44
CA LEU A 494 -0.07 23.26 -3.38
C LEU A 494 -0.99 23.91 -4.42
N GLU A 495 -1.79 24.91 -4.01
CA GLU A 495 -2.69 25.67 -4.91
C GLU A 495 -1.95 26.37 -6.05
N LYS A 496 -0.64 26.68 -5.90
CA LYS A 496 0.18 27.25 -6.98
C LYS A 496 0.44 26.26 -8.12
N PHE A 497 0.21 24.97 -7.88
CA PHE A 497 0.49 23.88 -8.80
C PHE A 497 -0.77 23.13 -9.24
N THR A 498 -1.96 23.59 -8.82
CA THR A 498 -3.26 23.00 -9.16
C THR A 498 -4.20 24.03 -9.77
N ASP A 499 -5.10 23.61 -10.64
CA ASP A 499 -6.16 24.47 -11.17
C ASP A 499 -7.54 23.84 -10.94
N PRO A 500 -8.36 24.38 -10.01
CA PRO A 500 -9.67 23.83 -9.69
C PRO A 500 -10.60 23.72 -10.90
N ASN A 501 -10.46 24.60 -11.90
CA ASN A 501 -11.29 24.59 -13.11
C ASN A 501 -11.01 23.37 -13.99
N THR A 502 -9.85 22.72 -13.81
CA THR A 502 -9.46 21.51 -14.52
C THR A 502 -9.75 20.23 -13.72
N GLY A 503 -10.41 20.36 -12.56
CA GLY A 503 -10.70 19.25 -11.65
C GLY A 503 -9.49 18.80 -10.82
N PHE A 504 -8.41 19.58 -10.81
CA PHE A 504 -7.23 19.39 -9.95
C PHE A 504 -7.30 20.40 -8.80
N ALA A 505 -7.53 19.92 -7.58
CA ALA A 505 -7.77 20.78 -6.43
C ALA A 505 -7.06 20.29 -5.17
N VAL A 506 -7.01 21.18 -4.18
CA VAL A 506 -6.56 20.88 -2.82
C VAL A 506 -7.77 20.83 -1.89
N ALA A 507 -7.88 19.77 -1.09
CA ALA A 507 -8.95 19.57 -0.13
C ALA A 507 -8.37 19.21 1.24
N ILE A 508 -9.12 19.52 2.31
CA ILE A 508 -8.73 19.23 3.68
C ILE A 508 -9.74 18.27 4.27
N GLU A 509 -9.25 17.21 4.90
CA GLU A 509 -10.03 16.26 5.69
C GLU A 509 -9.51 16.31 7.13
N LYS A 510 -10.41 16.45 8.11
CA LYS A 510 -10.08 16.30 9.53
C LYS A 510 -10.73 15.02 10.04
N ASP A 511 -9.95 14.15 10.66
CA ASP A 511 -10.52 12.95 11.27
C ASP A 511 -11.11 13.26 12.66
N ILE A 512 -11.74 12.26 13.27
CA ILE A 512 -12.45 12.38 14.56
C ILE A 512 -11.49 12.63 15.73
N PHE A 513 -10.20 12.36 15.52
CA PHE A 513 -9.13 12.62 16.48
C PHE A 513 -8.43 13.97 16.22
N GLY A 514 -8.93 14.77 15.26
CA GLY A 514 -8.37 16.07 14.88
C GLY A 514 -7.14 15.98 13.99
N GLN A 515 -6.78 14.79 13.48
CA GLN A 515 -5.69 14.64 12.52
C GLN A 515 -6.08 15.29 11.20
N VAL A 516 -5.22 16.18 10.71
CA VAL A 516 -5.41 16.90 9.46
C VAL A 516 -4.77 16.12 8.32
N LYS A 517 -5.54 15.90 7.25
CA LYS A 517 -5.06 15.37 5.98
C LYS A 517 -5.33 16.40 4.88
N ILE A 518 -4.31 16.70 4.10
CA ILE A 518 -4.38 17.60 2.94
C ILE A 518 -4.26 16.72 1.71
N HIS A 519 -5.30 16.71 0.90
CA HIS A 519 -5.38 15.99 -0.36
C HIS A 519 -5.12 16.97 -1.49
N ALA A 520 -4.22 16.66 -2.41
CA ALA A 520 -3.99 17.46 -3.61
C ALA A 520 -3.94 16.56 -4.85
N SER A 521 -4.61 16.99 -5.91
CA SER A 521 -4.64 16.29 -7.19
C SER A 521 -3.87 17.06 -8.25
N PHE A 522 -3.08 16.36 -9.07
CA PHE A 522 -2.24 16.93 -10.12
C PHE A 522 -2.41 16.19 -11.44
N PRO A 523 -2.20 16.84 -12.60
CA PRO A 523 -2.12 16.16 -13.87
C PRO A 523 -0.92 15.20 -13.91
N ASN A 524 -1.10 14.04 -14.56
CA ASN A 524 -0.04 13.04 -14.67
C ASN A 524 1.05 13.37 -15.71
N THR A 525 0.85 14.39 -16.56
CA THR A 525 1.72 14.72 -17.71
C THR A 525 3.17 15.01 -17.31
N HIS A 526 3.39 15.72 -16.21
CA HIS A 526 4.72 16.04 -15.68
C HIS A 526 5.05 15.25 -14.40
N TRP A 527 4.29 14.19 -14.12
CA TRP A 527 4.44 13.35 -12.95
C TRP A 527 4.17 11.87 -13.31
N SER A 528 4.69 11.46 -14.46
CA SER A 528 4.60 10.10 -14.97
C SER A 528 5.93 9.38 -14.80
N ILE A 529 5.85 8.08 -14.52
CA ILE A 529 7.01 7.18 -14.51
C ILE A 529 7.65 7.03 -15.91
N THR A 530 6.95 7.47 -16.97
CA THR A 530 7.43 7.48 -18.37
C THR A 530 8.24 8.72 -18.72
N ASN A 531 8.12 9.78 -17.93
CA ASN A 531 8.73 11.07 -18.23
C ASN A 531 9.88 11.31 -17.25
N SER A 532 11.06 11.64 -17.77
CA SER A 532 12.24 11.93 -16.95
C SER A 532 12.23 13.34 -16.34
N ASP A 533 11.29 14.19 -16.75
CA ASP A 533 11.17 15.55 -16.26
C ASP A 533 10.36 15.58 -14.94
N TYR A 534 10.98 15.09 -13.86
CA TYR A 534 10.43 15.16 -12.49
C TYR A 534 10.43 16.60 -11.93
N SER A 535 10.40 17.63 -12.78
CA SER A 535 10.50 19.03 -12.36
C SER A 535 9.33 19.46 -11.46
N LEU A 536 8.10 19.04 -11.77
CA LEU A 536 6.93 19.34 -10.93
C LEU A 536 7.05 18.72 -9.53
N PRO A 537 7.24 17.39 -9.38
CA PRO A 537 7.42 16.79 -8.06
C PRO A 537 8.62 17.38 -7.28
N LEU A 538 9.73 17.70 -7.96
CA LEU A 538 10.89 18.35 -7.33
C LEU A 538 10.57 19.76 -6.80
N LYS A 539 9.83 20.58 -7.57
CA LYS A 539 9.39 21.92 -7.14
C LYS A 539 8.47 21.85 -5.93
N ILE A 540 7.53 20.90 -5.91
CA ILE A 540 6.62 20.68 -4.79
C ILE A 540 7.43 20.24 -3.56
N LYS A 541 8.29 19.23 -3.69
CA LYS A 541 9.14 18.73 -2.60
C LYS A 541 10.00 19.84 -1.99
N LYS A 542 10.64 20.66 -2.81
CA LYS A 542 11.43 21.82 -2.37
C LYS A 542 10.59 22.83 -1.59
N SER A 543 9.36 23.08 -2.05
CA SER A 543 8.45 24.03 -1.39
C SER A 543 7.92 23.51 -0.05
N LEU A 544 7.76 22.19 0.07
CA LEU A 544 7.29 21.54 1.31
C LEU A 544 8.41 21.24 2.32
N LEU A 545 9.68 21.43 1.94
CA LEU A 545 10.84 21.11 2.79
C LEU A 545 10.76 21.68 4.22
N PRO A 546 10.29 22.93 4.46
CA PRO A 546 10.18 23.47 5.82
C PRO A 546 9.21 22.69 6.73
N PHE A 547 8.24 21.99 6.14
CA PHE A 547 7.18 21.27 6.87
C PHE A 547 7.42 19.76 6.90
N TRP A 548 8.40 19.25 6.15
CA TRP A 548 8.60 17.81 5.92
C TRP A 548 8.65 16.97 7.19
N LYS A 549 9.25 17.49 8.27
CA LYS A 549 9.34 16.81 9.57
C LYS A 549 7.99 16.57 10.26
N TYR A 550 6.94 17.30 9.87
CA TYR A 550 5.59 17.18 10.43
C TYR A 550 4.65 16.41 9.50
N LEU A 551 5.12 15.93 8.36
CA LEU A 551 4.28 15.35 7.32
C LEU A 551 4.59 13.87 7.13
N LYS A 552 3.52 13.07 7.11
CA LYS A 552 3.52 11.77 6.45
C LYS A 552 2.95 11.97 5.05
N VAL A 553 3.73 11.59 4.03
CA VAL A 553 3.39 11.79 2.62
C VAL A 553 3.02 10.46 1.98
N GLU A 554 1.92 10.43 1.25
CA GLU A 554 1.49 9.32 0.41
C GLU A 554 1.23 9.84 -1.01
N VAL A 555 1.71 9.11 -2.02
CA VAL A 555 1.56 9.46 -3.45
C VAL A 555 0.88 8.30 -4.16
N TYR A 556 -0.16 8.60 -4.93
CA TYR A 556 -0.98 7.65 -5.67
C TYR A 556 -1.02 7.98 -7.17
#